data_AF-A0A6G0Z0W3-F1
#
_entry.id   AF-A0A6G0Z0W3-F1
#
_cell.length_a   1.000
_cell.length_b   1.000
_cell.length_c   1.000
_cell.angle_alpha   90.00
_cell.angle_beta   90.00
_cell.angle_gamma   90.00
#
_symmetry.space_group_name_H-M   'P 1'
#
loop_
_entity.id
_entity.type
_entity.pdbx_description
1 polymer ?
#
loop_
_entity_poly.entity_id
_entity_poly.type
_entity_poly.pdbx_seq_one_letter_code
_entity_poly.pdbx_strand_id
1 'polypeptide(L)'
;MERKDSARVTAVYVMTIWDKARMPTRLQKHVINKIVGLFNEWQKLEKNKENKAQRSEGLKEKENNWQKNLDKLFDIAHADALNTIRILENKEFLLLQRKEGRPVSP
;
A
#
# COMPACT_ATOMS: atom_id res chain seq x y z
N MET A 1 2.74 11.34 19.26
CA MET A 1 1.64 10.83 18.39
C MET A 1 1.84 9.33 18.25
N GLU A 2 0.87 8.52 18.68
CA GLU A 2 1.02 7.06 18.64
C GLU A 2 1.00 6.56 17.19
N ARG A 3 1.67 5.43 16.91
CA ARG A 3 1.77 4.85 15.54
C ARG A 3 0.40 4.68 14.86
N LYS A 4 -0.62 4.30 15.63
CA LYS A 4 -2.00 4.16 15.14
C LYS A 4 -2.64 5.51 14.80
N ASP A 5 -2.33 6.57 15.53
CA ASP A 5 -2.83 7.92 15.23
C ASP A 5 -2.25 8.43 13.91
N SER A 6 -0.94 8.28 13.70
CA SER A 6 -0.29 8.66 12.43
C SER A 6 -0.86 7.85 11.25
N ALA A 7 -1.07 6.55 11.44
CA ALA A 7 -1.71 5.71 10.44
C ALA A 7 -3.17 6.12 10.17
N ARG A 8 -3.91 6.54 11.21
CA ARG A 8 -5.28 7.06 11.06
C ARG A 8 -5.30 8.34 10.23
N VAL A 9 -4.45 9.32 10.55
CA VAL A 9 -4.35 10.58 9.79
C VAL A 9 -4.00 10.32 8.33
N THR A 10 -3.00 9.46 8.09
CA THR A 10 -2.60 9.06 6.74
C THR A 10 -3.74 8.37 5.99
N ALA A 11 -4.45 7.44 6.64
CA ALA A 11 -5.59 6.74 6.03
C ALA A 11 -6.70 7.72 5.63
N VAL A 12 -7.05 8.68 6.50
CA VAL A 12 -8.05 9.71 6.19
C VAL A 12 -7.63 10.52 4.97
N TYR A 13 -6.39 11.01 4.95
CA TYR A 13 -5.88 11.83 3.85
C TYR A 13 -5.92 11.10 2.50
N VAL A 14 -5.44 9.85 2.47
CA VAL A 14 -5.45 9.04 1.24
C VAL A 14 -6.89 8.74 0.82
N MET A 15 -7.78 8.38 1.74
CA MET A 15 -9.19 8.16 1.43
C MET A 15 -9.84 9.42 0.85
N THR A 16 -9.53 10.62 1.33
CA THR A 16 -10.02 11.89 0.76
C THR A 16 -9.55 12.09 -0.69
N ILE A 17 -8.33 11.70 -1.04
CA ILE A 17 -7.85 11.76 -2.43
C ILE A 17 -8.65 10.81 -3.32
N TRP A 18 -8.90 9.58 -2.86
CA TRP A 18 -9.68 8.60 -3.60
C TRP A 18 -11.15 9.00 -3.74
N ASP A 19 -11.73 9.61 -2.71
CA ASP A 19 -13.09 10.14 -2.70
C ASP A 19 -13.26 11.29 -3.71
N LYS A 20 -12.28 12.21 -3.79
CA LYS A 20 -12.25 13.25 -4.83
C LYS A 20 -12.21 12.66 -6.25
N ALA A 21 -11.55 11.52 -6.43
CA ALA A 21 -11.54 10.77 -7.68
C ALA A 21 -12.80 9.91 -7.88
N ARG A 22 -13.78 9.93 -6.96
CA ARG A 22 -14.98 9.07 -6.95
C ARG A 22 -14.66 7.57 -7.04
N MET A 23 -13.52 7.17 -6.49
CA MET A 23 -13.12 5.77 -6.47
C MET A 23 -13.53 5.10 -5.16
N PRO A 24 -14.21 3.96 -5.20
CA PRO A 24 -14.64 3.26 -4.00
C PRO A 24 -13.44 2.67 -3.26
N THR A 25 -13.33 2.96 -1.97
CA THR A 25 -12.25 2.47 -1.09
C THR A 25 -12.72 1.37 -0.16
N ARG A 26 -11.78 0.64 0.45
CA ARG A 26 -12.05 -0.23 1.60
C ARG A 26 -12.40 0.61 2.83
N LEU A 27 -12.97 -0.05 3.85
CA LEU A 27 -13.23 0.60 5.15
C LEU A 27 -11.93 1.14 5.76
N GLN A 28 -12.01 2.30 6.42
CA GLN A 28 -10.86 2.98 7.03
C GLN A 28 -10.02 2.07 7.94
N LYS A 29 -10.68 1.20 8.74
CA LYS A 29 -9.99 0.23 9.61
C LYS A 29 -9.02 -0.68 8.84
N HIS A 30 -9.38 -1.08 7.62
CA HIS A 30 -8.54 -1.94 6.80
C HIS A 30 -7.37 -1.16 6.19
N VAL A 31 -7.57 0.10 5.83
CA VAL A 31 -6.49 0.99 5.37
C VAL A 31 -5.48 1.24 6.48
N ILE A 32 -5.95 1.54 7.69
CA ILE A 32 -5.09 1.71 8.88
C ILE A 32 -4.29 0.43 9.15
N ASN A 33 -4.95 -0.73 9.15
CA ASN A 33 -4.29 -2.01 9.38
C ASN A 33 -3.23 -2.31 8.31
N LYS A 34 -3.47 -1.93 7.05
CA LYS A 34 -2.50 -2.07 5.96
C LYS A 34 -1.25 -1.22 6.21
N ILE A 35 -1.41 0.04 6.58
CA ILE A 35 -0.30 0.96 6.89
C ILE A 35 0.51 0.46 8.10
N VAL A 36 -0.17 0.12 9.19
CA VAL A 36 0.47 -0.38 10.42
C VAL A 36 1.17 -1.72 10.17
N GLY A 37 0.52 -2.61 9.41
CA GLY A 37 1.08 -3.93 9.06
C GLY A 37 2.39 -3.79 8.29
N LEU A 38 2.40 -2.99 7.23
CA LEU A 38 3.59 -2.78 6.40
C LEU A 38 4.73 -2.11 7.18
N PHE A 39 4.42 -1.17 8.07
CA PHE A 39 5.41 -0.57 8.96
C PHE A 39 6.00 -1.59 9.96
N ASN A 40 5.16 -2.44 10.55
CA ASN A 40 5.64 -3.48 11.47
C ASN A 40 6.53 -4.52 10.75
N GLU A 41 6.23 -4.84 9.49
CA GLU A 41 7.10 -5.67 8.64
C GLU A 41 8.46 -5.01 8.40
N TRP A 42 8.46 -3.72 8.06
CA TRP A 42 9.69 -2.94 7.89
C TRP A 42 10.56 -2.95 9.16
N GLN A 43 9.96 -2.72 10.33
CA GLN A 43 10.71 -2.76 11.61
C GLN A 43 11.36 -4.11 11.88
N LYS A 44 10.70 -5.22 11.50
CA LYS A 44 11.28 -6.57 11.62
C LYS A 44 12.42 -6.77 10.65
N LEU A 45 12.29 -6.28 9.41
CA LEU A 45 13.36 -6.34 8.42
C LEU A 45 14.57 -5.53 8.86
N GLU A 46 14.36 -4.29 9.30
CA GLU A 46 15.39 -3.38 9.79
C GLU A 46 16.23 -3.99 10.92
N LYS A 47 15.59 -4.59 11.92
CA LYS A 47 16.28 -5.27 13.03
C LYS A 47 17.14 -6.46 12.59
N ASN A 48 16.80 -7.09 11.47
CA ASN A 48 17.52 -8.25 10.95
C ASN A 48 18.62 -7.88 9.93
N LYS A 49 18.76 -6.59 9.56
CA LYS A 49 19.72 -6.15 8.52
C LYS A 49 21.19 -6.38 8.90
N GLU A 50 21.52 -6.26 10.18
CA GLU A 50 22.91 -6.39 10.66
C GLU A 50 23.38 -7.84 10.84
N ASN A 51 22.45 -8.79 10.78
CA ASN A 51 22.77 -10.19 11.02
C ASN A 51 23.45 -10.81 9.78
N LYS A 52 24.78 -10.61 9.67
CA LYS A 52 25.61 -11.00 8.51
C LYS A 52 25.55 -12.49 8.15
N ALA A 53 25.23 -13.37 9.10
CA ALA A 53 25.00 -14.80 8.86
C ALA A 53 23.67 -15.09 8.13
N GLN A 54 22.75 -14.12 8.09
CA GLN A 54 21.35 -14.24 7.68
C GLN A 54 20.96 -13.36 6.50
N ARG A 55 21.93 -12.87 5.70
CA ARG A 55 21.62 -12.34 4.35
C ARG A 55 21.28 -13.47 3.36
N SER A 56 20.56 -14.47 3.87
CA SER A 56 20.04 -15.60 3.14
C SER A 56 19.10 -15.11 2.04
N GLU A 57 18.91 -15.96 1.04
CA GLU A 57 17.97 -15.68 -0.04
C GLU A 57 16.56 -15.37 0.50
N GLY A 58 16.16 -16.02 1.60
CA GLY A 58 14.88 -15.74 2.26
C GLY A 58 14.76 -14.34 2.87
N LEU A 59 15.84 -13.73 3.36
CA LEU A 59 15.78 -12.32 3.82
C LEU A 59 15.63 -11.37 2.63
N LYS A 60 16.39 -11.60 1.56
CA LYS A 60 16.31 -10.83 0.32
C LYS A 60 14.91 -10.91 -0.30
N GLU A 61 14.31 -12.10 -0.31
CA GLU A 61 12.95 -12.31 -0.80
C GLU A 61 11.91 -11.55 0.03
N LYS A 62 12.04 -11.55 1.36
CA LYS A 62 11.16 -10.78 2.25
C LYS A 62 11.30 -9.27 2.02
N GLU A 63 12.52 -8.77 1.81
CA GLU A 63 12.76 -7.35 1.47
C GLU A 63 12.12 -7.00 0.12
N ASN A 64 12.29 -7.85 -0.90
CA ASN A 64 11.66 -7.66 -2.21
C ASN A 64 10.13 -7.68 -2.13
N ASN A 65 9.54 -8.61 -1.37
CA ASN A 65 8.10 -8.67 -1.17
C ASN A 65 7.58 -7.45 -0.40
N TRP A 66 8.31 -6.99 0.62
CA TRP A 66 7.99 -5.77 1.33
C TRP A 66 8.01 -4.55 0.40
N GLN A 67 9.02 -4.43 -0.48
CA GLN A 67 9.10 -3.34 -1.46
C GLN A 67 7.92 -3.37 -2.43
N LYS A 68 7.56 -4.55 -2.96
CA LYS A 68 6.38 -4.72 -3.83
C LYS A 68 5.08 -4.33 -3.11
N ASN A 69 4.96 -4.63 -1.81
CA ASN A 69 3.80 -4.25 -1.00
C ASN A 69 3.79 -2.75 -0.68
N LEU A 70 4.96 -2.12 -0.51
CA LEU A 70 5.10 -0.68 -0.35
C LEU A 70 4.63 0.07 -1.58
N ASP A 71 4.99 -0.39 -2.77
CA ASP A 71 4.54 0.22 -4.02
C ASP A 71 3.01 0.22 -4.12
N LYS A 72 2.37 -0.82 -3.59
CA LYS A 72 0.92 -1.00 -3.57
C LYS A 72 0.26 -0.44 -2.31
N LEU A 73 0.98 0.27 -1.42
CA LEU A 73 0.46 0.71 -0.12
C LEU A 73 -0.85 1.49 -0.26
N PHE A 74 -0.90 2.42 -1.20
CA PHE A 74 -2.06 3.29 -1.41
C PHE A 74 -3.08 2.78 -2.42
N ASP A 75 -2.93 1.55 -2.96
CA ASP A 75 -4.07 0.83 -3.56
C ASP A 75 -5.03 0.41 -2.44
N ILE A 76 -5.95 1.31 -2.10
CA ILE A 76 -6.97 1.12 -1.08
C ILE A 76 -8.35 0.88 -1.67
N ALA A 77 -8.40 0.54 -2.97
CA ALA A 77 -9.64 0.31 -3.67
C ALA A 77 -10.44 -0.83 -3.04
N HIS A 78 -11.77 -0.69 -3.07
CA HIS A 78 -12.68 -1.78 -2.77
C HIS A 78 -12.38 -3.01 -3.65
N ALA A 79 -12.66 -4.22 -3.16
CA ALA A 79 -12.42 -5.45 -3.93
C ALA A 79 -13.15 -5.39 -5.29
N ASP A 80 -14.41 -4.95 -5.27
CA ASP A 80 -15.24 -4.76 -6.46
C ASP A 80 -15.08 -3.40 -7.15
N ALA A 81 -14.01 -2.64 -6.86
CA ALA A 81 -13.84 -1.29 -7.41
C ALA A 81 -13.88 -1.28 -8.95
N LEU A 82 -13.27 -2.26 -9.62
CA LEU A 82 -13.27 -2.35 -11.09
C LEU A 82 -14.66 -2.58 -11.69
N ASN A 83 -15.55 -3.24 -10.94
CA ASN A 83 -16.93 -3.52 -11.35
C ASN A 83 -17.85 -2.32 -11.05
N THR A 84 -17.55 -1.56 -10.01
CA THR A 84 -18.39 -0.45 -9.52
C THR A 84 -18.02 0.91 -10.10
N ILE A 85 -16.76 1.13 -10.46
CA ILE A 85 -16.33 2.34 -11.17
C ILE A 85 -17.05 2.39 -12.52
N ARG A 86 -17.68 3.53 -12.84
CA ARG A 86 -18.36 3.74 -14.13
C ARG A 86 -17.50 4.51 -15.14
N ILE A 87 -16.58 5.32 -14.65
CA ILE A 87 -15.70 6.16 -15.47
C ILE A 87 -14.52 5.31 -15.95
N LEU A 88 -14.32 5.19 -17.27
CA LEU A 88 -13.26 4.37 -17.86
C LEU A 88 -11.87 4.81 -17.40
N GLU A 89 -11.60 6.12 -17.41
CA GLU A 89 -10.34 6.71 -16.95
C GLU A 89 -9.97 6.27 -15.52
N ASN A 90 -10.94 6.26 -14.60
CA ASN A 90 -10.72 5.79 -13.23
C ASN A 90 -10.40 4.29 -13.16
N LYS A 91 -10.98 3.46 -14.05
CA LYS A 91 -10.63 2.04 -14.15
C LYS A 91 -9.20 1.88 -14.66
N GLU A 92 -8.83 2.62 -15.69
CA GLU A 92 -7.48 2.62 -16.25
C GLU A 92 -6.46 3.07 -15.22
N PHE A 93 -6.73 4.15 -14.49
CA PHE A 93 -5.91 4.61 -13.37
C PHE A 93 -5.74 3.50 -12.32
N LEU A 94 -6.83 2.84 -11.90
CA LEU A 94 -6.76 1.75 -10.92
C LEU A 94 -5.95 0.55 -11.44
N LEU A 95 -6.08 0.21 -12.73
CA LEU A 95 -5.28 -0.83 -13.37
C LEU A 95 -3.80 -0.44 -13.41
N LEU A 96 -3.48 0.81 -13.75
CA LEU A 96 -2.13 1.35 -13.76
C LEU A 96 -1.50 1.31 -12.36
N GLN A 97 -2.26 1.63 -11.32
CA GLN A 97 -1.79 1.52 -9.92
C GLN A 97 -1.40 0.07 -9.53
N ARG A 98 -2.01 -0.94 -10.17
CA ARG A 98 -1.76 -2.36 -9.91
C ARG A 98 -0.67 -2.99 -10.77
N LYS A 99 -0.26 -2.33 -11.86
CA LYS A 99 0.81 -2.83 -12.74
C LYS A 99 2.16 -2.81 -12.01
N GLU A 100 2.95 -3.86 -12.22
CA GLU A 100 4.35 -3.87 -11.78
C GLU A 100 5.17 -2.87 -12.62
N GLY A 101 6.13 -2.19 -11.98
CA GLY A 101 6.99 -1.23 -12.67
C GLY A 101 6.25 0.02 -13.16
N ARG A 102 5.30 0.55 -12.36
CA ARG A 102 4.46 1.71 -12.71
C ARG A 102 5.29 2.77 -13.45
N PRO A 103 4.96 3.10 -14.71
CA PRO A 103 5.58 4.23 -15.37
C PRO A 103 5.24 5.47 -14.53
N VAL A 104 6.26 6.22 -14.13
CA VAL A 104 6.04 7.53 -13.52
C VAL A 104 5.37 8.34 -14.62
N SER A 105 4.10 8.72 -14.43
CA SER A 105 3.46 9.65 -15.36
C SER A 105 4.33 10.91 -15.44
N PRO A 106 4.62 11.45 -16.64
CA PRO A 106 5.41 12.67 -16.82
C PRO A 106 4.88 13.86 -16.02
#